data_AF-A0A2W7ATU9-F1
#
_entry.id   AF-A0A2W7ATU9-F1
#
_cell.length_a   1.000
_cell.length_b   1.000
_cell.length_c   1.000
_cell.angle_alpha   90.00
_cell.angle_beta   90.00
_cell.angle_gamma   90.00
#
_symmetry.space_group_name_H-M   'P 1'
#
loop_
_entity.id
_entity.type
_entity.pdbx_description
1 polymer ?
#
loop_
_entity_poly.entity_id
_entity_poly.type
_entity_poly.pdbx_seq_one_letter_code
_entity_poly.pdbx_strand_id
1 'polypeptide(L)'
;IKASQFGFLLAAGGLGLGLGAVLVGNFGPRFPRRFLSLWGALGMASCLIALAWTTQQLWASMAVIATLGLCGAFVGIPMQTLIQEKTPEAMRGKVFGLQNNMVNIALSLPLALASVVEARLGLANVFVGMGALVGIGGVVTWYIADTALRKTQAQG
;
A
#
# COMPACT_ATOMS: atom_id res chain seq x y z
N ILE A 1 13.11 3.93 20.04
CA ILE A 1 13.51 2.69 19.34
C ILE A 1 15.02 2.74 19.10
N LYS A 2 15.78 1.71 19.51
CA LYS A 2 17.24 1.65 19.24
C LYS A 2 17.49 1.18 17.81
N ALA A 3 18.62 1.55 17.20
CA ALA A 3 18.96 1.12 15.84
C ALA A 3 18.93 -0.42 15.66
N SER A 4 19.27 -1.19 16.71
CA SER A 4 19.17 -2.65 16.72
C SER A 4 17.73 -3.20 16.64
N GLN A 5 16.73 -2.39 16.98
CA GLN A 5 15.31 -2.78 16.97
C GLN A 5 14.64 -2.52 15.61
N PHE A 6 15.28 -1.73 14.74
CA PHE A 6 14.78 -1.44 13.40
C PHE A 6 14.67 -2.70 12.54
N GLY A 7 15.61 -3.63 12.66
CA GLY A 7 15.58 -4.91 11.96
C GLY A 7 14.34 -5.75 12.27
N PHE A 8 13.85 -5.72 13.53
CA PHE A 8 12.62 -6.43 13.90
C PHE A 8 11.36 -5.81 13.28
N LEU A 9 11.32 -4.48 13.17
CA LEU A 9 10.20 -3.79 12.52
C LEU A 9 10.17 -4.09 11.02
N LEU A 10 11.33 -4.09 10.37
CA LEU A 10 11.45 -4.44 8.96
C LEU A 10 11.02 -5.89 8.71
N ALA A 11 11.48 -6.82 9.54
CA ALA A 11 11.10 -8.23 9.47
C ALA A 11 9.58 -8.42 9.69
N ALA A 12 8.98 -7.71 10.65
CA ALA A 12 7.55 -7.76 10.89
C ALA A 12 6.74 -7.32 9.65
N GLY A 13 7.15 -6.23 9.00
CA GLY A 13 6.52 -5.75 7.77
C GLY A 13 6.64 -6.75 6.62
N GLY A 14 7.82 -7.35 6.44
CA GLY A 14 8.05 -8.40 5.45
C GLY A 14 7.22 -9.65 5.69
N LEU A 15 7.11 -10.11 6.95
CA LEU A 15 6.25 -11.24 7.34
C LEU A 15 4.78 -10.94 7.01
N GLY A 16 4.30 -9.75 7.39
CA GLY A 16 2.96 -9.28 7.06
C GLY A 16 2.67 -9.32 5.56
N LEU A 17 3.58 -8.77 4.75
CA LEU A 17 3.47 -8.77 3.30
C LEU A 17 3.43 -10.21 2.73
N GLY A 18 4.30 -11.10 3.22
CA GLY A 18 4.33 -12.50 2.82
C GLY A 18 3.03 -13.24 3.13
N LEU A 19 2.50 -13.07 4.34
CA LEU A 19 1.20 -13.63 4.73
C LEU A 19 0.06 -13.06 3.87
N GLY A 20 0.06 -11.74 3.65
CA GLY A 20 -0.89 -11.08 2.77
C GLY A 20 -0.83 -11.63 1.34
N ALA A 21 0.37 -11.93 0.84
CA ALA A 21 0.55 -12.50 -0.50
C ALA A 21 -0.06 -13.90 -0.62
N VAL A 22 0.13 -14.76 0.39
CA VAL A 22 -0.52 -16.08 0.44
C VAL A 22 -2.04 -15.95 0.48
N LEU A 23 -2.57 -15.02 1.29
CA LEU A 23 -4.01 -14.78 1.39
C LEU A 23 -4.60 -14.27 0.08
N VAL A 24 -3.96 -13.28 -0.57
CA VAL A 24 -4.42 -12.75 -1.85
C VAL A 24 -4.28 -13.80 -2.95
N GLY A 25 -3.22 -14.62 -2.97
CA GLY A 25 -3.08 -15.70 -3.94
C GLY A 25 -4.18 -16.75 -3.81
N ASN A 26 -4.50 -17.16 -2.58
CA ASN A 26 -5.47 -18.23 -2.34
C ASN A 26 -6.93 -17.77 -2.40
N PHE A 27 -7.22 -16.53 -1.97
CA PHE A 27 -8.59 -16.02 -1.83
C PHE A 27 -8.90 -14.83 -2.73
N GLY A 28 -7.89 -14.07 -3.16
CA GLY A 28 -8.08 -12.87 -3.97
C GLY A 28 -8.84 -13.06 -5.28
N PRO A 29 -8.68 -14.17 -6.03
CA PRO A 29 -9.49 -14.42 -7.22
C PRO A 29 -11.00 -14.54 -6.96
N ARG A 30 -11.41 -14.85 -5.72
CA ARG A 30 -12.84 -14.99 -5.35
C ARG A 30 -13.55 -13.65 -5.19
N PHE A 31 -12.81 -12.54 -5.14
CA PHE A 31 -13.35 -11.24 -4.82
C PHE A 31 -13.01 -10.21 -5.92
N PRO A 32 -13.84 -9.18 -6.14
CA PRO A 32 -13.51 -8.15 -7.11
C PRO A 32 -12.29 -7.35 -6.66
N ARG A 33 -11.30 -7.25 -7.55
CA ARG A 33 -10.00 -6.58 -7.30
C ARG A 33 -10.16 -5.17 -6.74
N ARG A 34 -11.17 -4.43 -7.22
CA ARG A 34 -11.47 -3.06 -6.74
C ARG A 34 -11.77 -3.00 -5.24
N PHE A 35 -12.48 -3.99 -4.71
CA PHE A 35 -12.77 -4.05 -3.27
C PHE A 35 -11.57 -4.54 -2.48
N LEU A 36 -10.78 -5.47 -3.02
CA LEU A 36 -9.51 -5.88 -2.39
C LEU A 36 -8.57 -4.69 -2.20
N SER A 37 -8.37 -3.93 -3.27
CA SER A 37 -7.50 -2.75 -3.24
C SER A 37 -8.06 -1.64 -2.34
N LEU A 38 -9.38 -1.44 -2.31
CA LEU A 38 -9.99 -0.47 -1.38
C LEU A 38 -9.77 -0.86 0.08
N TRP A 39 -10.12 -2.09 0.47
CA TRP A 39 -9.97 -2.55 1.85
C TRP A 39 -8.50 -2.62 2.27
N GLY A 40 -7.61 -3.03 1.36
CA GLY A 40 -6.17 -2.96 1.58
C GLY A 40 -5.70 -1.54 1.85
N ALA A 41 -6.11 -0.57 1.04
CA ALA A 41 -5.71 0.83 1.21
C ALA A 41 -6.28 1.45 2.51
N LEU A 42 -7.54 1.18 2.84
CA LEU A 42 -8.13 1.64 4.11
C LEU A 42 -7.43 1.00 5.31
N GLY A 43 -7.11 -0.29 5.25
CA GLY A 43 -6.33 -0.98 6.29
C GLY A 43 -4.93 -0.39 6.45
N MET A 44 -4.23 -0.10 5.34
CA MET A 44 -2.95 0.60 5.37
C MET A 44 -3.07 2.00 5.99
N ALA A 45 -4.10 2.77 5.62
CA ALA A 45 -4.36 4.09 6.16
C ALA A 45 -4.57 4.06 7.68
N SER A 46 -5.40 3.12 8.16
CA SER A 46 -5.62 2.91 9.59
C SER A 46 -4.35 2.49 10.33
N CYS A 47 -3.52 1.61 9.74
CA CYS A 47 -2.25 1.20 10.33
C CYS A 47 -1.26 2.38 10.41
N LEU A 48 -1.13 3.16 9.34
CA LEU A 48 -0.29 4.36 9.32
C LEU A 48 -0.74 5.36 10.38
N ILE A 49 -2.04 5.63 10.49
CA ILE A 49 -2.59 6.49 11.54
C ILE A 49 -2.28 5.89 12.93
N ALA A 50 -2.51 4.60 13.14
CA ALA A 50 -2.21 3.92 14.41
C ALA A 50 -0.73 4.04 14.84
N LEU A 51 0.21 4.01 13.88
CA LEU A 51 1.63 4.18 14.16
C LEU A 51 1.96 5.51 14.82
N ALA A 52 1.15 6.56 14.62
CA ALA A 52 1.34 7.85 15.27
C ALA A 52 1.37 7.74 16.80
N TRP A 53 0.65 6.77 17.39
CA TRP A 53 0.59 6.56 18.83
C TRP A 53 1.46 5.39 19.34
N THR A 54 1.86 4.46 18.48
CA THR A 54 2.64 3.28 18.92
C THR A 54 4.15 3.47 18.84
N THR A 55 4.65 4.62 18.40
CA THR A 55 6.10 4.88 18.15
C THR A 55 7.02 4.57 19.34
N GLN A 56 6.52 4.68 20.57
CA GLN A 56 7.28 4.40 21.80
C GLN A 56 7.20 2.94 22.25
N GLN A 57 6.32 2.13 21.64
CA GLN A 57 6.03 0.76 22.02
C GLN A 57 6.45 -0.20 20.89
N LEU A 58 7.58 -0.89 21.07
CA LEU A 58 8.15 -1.75 20.03
C LEU A 58 7.18 -2.83 19.55
N TRP A 59 6.63 -3.62 20.49
CA TRP A 59 5.73 -4.74 20.16
C TRP A 59 4.46 -4.28 19.47
N ALA A 60 3.86 -3.18 19.93
CA ALA A 60 2.69 -2.58 19.28
C ALA A 60 3.03 -2.11 17.86
N SER A 61 4.14 -1.40 17.67
CA SER A 61 4.60 -0.98 16.35
C SER A 61 4.88 -2.15 15.42
N MET A 62 5.46 -3.25 15.92
CA MET A 62 5.68 -4.46 15.13
C MET A 62 4.35 -5.08 14.66
N ALA A 63 3.37 -5.21 15.54
CA ALA A 63 2.05 -5.74 15.19
C ALA A 63 1.37 -4.86 14.13
N VAL A 64 1.43 -3.53 14.30
CA VAL A 64 0.86 -2.57 13.34
C VAL A 64 1.61 -2.61 12.00
N ILE A 65 2.95 -2.71 11.99
CA ILE A 65 3.74 -2.80 10.75
C ILE A 65 3.54 -4.14 10.03
N ALA A 66 3.40 -5.24 10.76
CA ALA A 66 3.03 -6.52 10.15
C ALA A 66 1.64 -6.43 9.51
N THR A 67 0.67 -5.83 10.19
CA THR A 67 -0.67 -5.62 9.63
C THR A 67 -0.62 -4.67 8.41
N LEU A 68 0.19 -3.62 8.47
CA LEU A 68 0.44 -2.71 7.35
C LEU A 68 0.98 -3.46 6.12
N GLY A 69 1.97 -4.34 6.31
CA GLY A 69 2.52 -5.18 5.25
C GLY A 69 1.45 -6.10 4.64
N LEU A 70 0.63 -6.73 5.48
CA LEU A 70 -0.49 -7.57 5.04
C LEU A 70 -1.47 -6.76 4.19
N CYS A 71 -1.94 -5.61 4.67
CA CYS A 71 -2.83 -4.73 3.92
C CYS A 71 -2.18 -4.25 2.60
N GLY A 72 -0.88 -4.01 2.61
CA GLY A 72 -0.09 -3.67 1.42
C GLY A 72 -0.18 -4.73 0.31
N ALA A 73 -0.20 -6.01 0.67
CA ALA A 73 -0.38 -7.11 -0.30
C ALA A 73 -1.73 -7.02 -1.03
N PHE A 74 -2.80 -6.67 -0.32
CA PHE A 74 -4.16 -6.52 -0.86
C PHE A 74 -4.29 -5.36 -1.85
N VAL A 75 -3.36 -4.41 -1.83
CA VAL A 75 -3.26 -3.34 -2.82
C VAL A 75 -2.31 -3.73 -3.95
N GLY A 76 -1.06 -4.06 -3.60
CA GLY A 76 0.03 -4.21 -4.54
C GLY A 76 -0.14 -5.41 -5.47
N ILE A 77 -0.65 -6.54 -4.99
CA ILE A 77 -0.77 -7.75 -5.79
C ILE A 77 -1.89 -7.59 -6.83
N PRO A 78 -3.16 -7.31 -6.47
CA PRO A 78 -4.23 -7.20 -7.47
C PRO A 78 -3.98 -6.11 -8.50
N MET A 79 -3.33 -5.00 -8.09
CA MET A 79 -2.97 -3.91 -8.99
C MET A 79 -1.91 -4.35 -10.01
N GLN A 80 -0.86 -5.03 -9.57
CA GLN A 80 0.15 -5.58 -10.48
C GLN A 80 -0.45 -6.61 -11.43
N THR A 81 -1.26 -7.55 -10.92
CA THR A 81 -1.90 -8.56 -11.77
C THR A 81 -2.85 -7.94 -12.78
N LEU A 82 -3.60 -6.89 -12.39
CA LEU A 82 -4.47 -6.15 -13.31
C LEU A 82 -3.68 -5.46 -14.43
N ILE A 83 -2.55 -4.82 -14.09
CA ILE A 83 -1.67 -4.19 -15.10
C ILE A 83 -1.14 -5.27 -16.05
N GLN A 84 -0.71 -6.43 -15.56
CA GLN A 84 -0.24 -7.53 -16.41
C GLN A 84 -1.32 -8.04 -17.36
N GLU A 85 -2.54 -8.25 -16.86
CA GLU A 85 -3.68 -8.78 -17.64
C GLU A 85 -4.17 -7.81 -18.70
N LYS A 86 -4.18 -6.51 -18.40
CA LYS A 86 -4.67 -5.48 -19.33
C LYS A 86 -3.60 -5.00 -20.32
N THR A 87 -2.34 -5.31 -20.08
CA THR A 87 -1.24 -4.87 -20.95
C THR A 87 -0.95 -5.91 -22.04
N PRO A 88 -1.03 -5.54 -23.34
CA PRO A 88 -0.64 -6.40 -24.45
C PRO A 88 0.81 -6.86 -24.32
N GLU A 89 1.12 -8.09 -24.74
CA GLU A 89 2.43 -8.71 -24.52
C GLU A 89 3.60 -7.86 -25.05
N ALA A 90 3.44 -7.33 -26.26
CA ALA A 90 4.44 -6.46 -26.92
C ALA A 90 4.72 -5.14 -26.17
N MET A 91 3.79 -4.71 -25.30
CA MET A 91 3.89 -3.46 -24.53
C MET A 91 4.22 -3.69 -23.06
N ARG A 92 4.21 -4.94 -22.57
CA ARG A 92 4.45 -5.26 -21.14
C ARG A 92 5.75 -4.64 -20.63
N GLY A 93 6.86 -4.81 -21.34
CA GLY A 93 8.14 -4.23 -20.95
C GLY A 93 8.11 -2.69 -20.83
N LYS A 94 7.40 -2.00 -21.72
CA LYS A 94 7.26 -0.54 -21.68
C LYS A 94 6.39 -0.07 -20.51
N VAL A 95 5.25 -0.73 -20.29
CA VAL A 95 4.34 -0.38 -19.18
C VAL A 95 4.96 -0.70 -17.83
N PHE A 96 5.58 -1.87 -17.66
CA PHE A 96 6.30 -2.22 -16.43
C PHE A 96 7.53 -1.33 -16.21
N GLY A 97 8.23 -0.94 -17.27
CA GLY A 97 9.33 0.03 -17.16
C GLY A 97 8.84 1.39 -16.64
N LEU A 98 7.74 1.92 -17.18
CA LEU A 98 7.15 3.17 -16.68
C LEU A 98 6.65 3.02 -15.24
N GLN A 99 5.97 1.92 -14.93
CA GLN A 99 5.50 1.61 -13.58
C GLN A 99 6.66 1.57 -12.58
N ASN A 100 7.74 0.85 -12.89
CA ASN A 100 8.89 0.73 -12.01
C ASN A 100 9.56 2.09 -11.76
N ASN A 101 9.64 2.94 -12.78
CA ASN A 101 10.13 4.32 -12.60
C ASN A 101 9.23 5.14 -11.67
N MET A 102 7.91 5.06 -11.82
CA MET A 102 6.97 5.73 -10.92
C MET A 102 7.10 5.22 -9.48
N VAL A 103 7.25 3.92 -9.29
CA VAL A 103 7.47 3.31 -7.96
C VAL A 103 8.79 3.80 -7.36
N ASN A 104 9.87 3.82 -8.13
CA ASN A 104 11.17 4.30 -7.66
C ASN A 104 11.12 5.77 -7.24
N ILE A 105 10.42 6.63 -7.98
CA ILE A 105 10.18 8.03 -7.58
C ILE A 105 9.38 8.09 -6.28
N ALA A 106 8.28 7.32 -6.19
CA ALA A 106 7.43 7.28 -5.01
C ALA A 106 8.14 6.74 -3.76
N LEU A 107 9.18 5.91 -3.91
CA LEU A 107 10.02 5.44 -2.81
C LEU A 107 11.13 6.43 -2.45
N SER A 108 11.74 7.06 -3.45
CA SER A 108 12.93 7.91 -3.27
C SER A 108 12.57 9.31 -2.76
N LEU A 109 11.46 9.90 -3.22
CA LEU A 109 11.07 11.25 -2.84
C LEU A 109 10.70 11.36 -1.34
N PRO A 110 9.88 10.46 -0.75
CA PRO A 110 9.66 10.46 0.69
C PRO A 110 10.95 10.22 1.46
N LEU A 111 11.82 9.31 1.01
CA LEU A 111 13.09 9.05 1.68
C LEU A 111 13.98 10.29 1.72
N ALA A 112 14.06 11.04 0.61
CA ALA A 112 14.85 12.26 0.51
C ALA A 112 14.30 13.40 1.39
N LEU A 113 13.00 13.45 1.60
CA LEU A 113 12.32 14.53 2.32
C LEU A 113 11.95 14.17 3.76
N ALA A 114 12.00 12.90 4.14
CA ALA A 114 11.47 12.39 5.41
C ALA A 114 12.02 13.14 6.61
N SER A 115 13.34 13.33 6.68
CA SER A 115 13.99 14.01 7.82
C SER A 115 13.57 15.49 7.93
N VAL A 116 13.44 16.19 6.81
CA VAL A 116 13.03 17.60 6.78
C VAL A 116 11.57 17.76 7.18
N VAL A 117 10.70 16.88 6.66
CA VAL A 117 9.26 16.90 6.96
C VAL A 117 9.02 16.49 8.41
N GLU A 118 9.69 15.44 8.89
CA GLU A 118 9.65 14.99 10.27
C GLU A 118 10.11 16.09 11.23
N ALA A 119 11.22 16.77 10.94
CA ALA A 119 11.74 17.84 11.80
C ALA A 119 10.76 19.02 11.96
N ARG A 120 9.92 19.28 10.94
CA ARG A 120 8.96 20.39 10.95
C ARG A 120 7.58 20.00 11.48
N LEU A 121 7.11 18.81 11.12
CA LEU A 121 5.74 18.38 11.42
C LEU A 121 5.67 17.42 12.60
N GLY A 122 6.77 16.77 12.96
CA GLY A 122 6.81 15.67 13.92
C GLY A 122 6.39 14.34 13.30
N LEU A 123 7.00 13.25 13.77
CA LEU A 123 6.82 11.89 13.24
C LEU A 123 5.35 11.42 13.25
N ALA A 124 4.60 11.74 14.30
CA ALA A 124 3.18 11.39 14.42
C ALA A 124 2.33 12.02 13.30
N ASN A 125 2.55 13.30 12.99
CA ASN A 125 1.82 14.00 11.93
C ASN A 125 2.20 13.50 10.54
N VAL A 126 3.45 13.07 10.34
CA VAL A 126 3.88 12.41 9.09
C VAL A 126 3.08 11.13 8.88
N PHE A 127 2.98 10.28 9.91
CA PHE A 127 2.21 9.04 9.83
C PHE A 127 0.72 9.28 9.56
N VAL A 128 0.09 10.24 10.25
CA VAL A 128 -1.31 10.63 9.99
C VAL A 128 -1.48 11.15 8.56
N GLY A 129 -0.56 12.01 8.09
CA GLY A 129 -0.59 12.55 6.73
C GLY A 129 -0.45 11.46 5.67
N MET A 130 0.49 10.52 5.85
CA MET A 130 0.64 9.36 4.96
C MET A 130 -0.62 8.48 4.97
N GLY A 131 -1.21 8.23 6.14
CA GLY A 131 -2.45 7.48 6.26
C GLY A 131 -3.62 8.14 5.52
N ALA A 132 -3.77 9.46 5.67
CA ALA A 132 -4.77 10.23 4.94
C ALA A 132 -4.55 10.15 3.41
N LEU A 133 -3.31 10.34 2.94
CA LEU A 133 -2.96 10.23 1.51
C LEU A 133 -3.28 8.85 0.94
N VAL A 134 -2.91 7.78 1.64
CA VAL A 134 -3.19 6.40 1.22
C VAL A 134 -4.70 6.12 1.23
N GLY A 135 -5.41 6.56 2.26
CA GLY A 135 -6.86 6.39 2.37
C GLY A 135 -7.60 7.11 1.24
N ILE A 136 -7.29 8.38 1.00
CA ILE A 136 -7.87 9.16 -0.09
C ILE A 136 -7.52 8.53 -1.45
N GLY A 137 -6.24 8.18 -1.67
CA GLY A 137 -5.79 7.53 -2.90
C GLY A 137 -6.51 6.20 -3.17
N GLY A 138 -6.74 5.40 -2.13
CA GLY A 138 -7.50 4.16 -2.19
C GLY A 138 -8.96 4.39 -2.59
N VAL A 139 -9.64 5.36 -1.96
CA VAL A 139 -11.03 5.72 -2.27
C VAL A 139 -11.15 6.27 -3.69
N VAL A 140 -10.24 7.15 -4.12
CA VAL A 140 -10.21 7.70 -5.49
C VAL A 140 -10.01 6.58 -6.51
N THR A 141 -9.04 5.70 -6.28
CA THR A 141 -8.75 4.56 -7.17
C THR A 141 -9.98 3.65 -7.31
N TRP A 142 -10.62 3.34 -6.18
CA TRP A 142 -11.86 2.57 -6.18
C TRP A 142 -12.98 3.26 -6.95
N TYR A 143 -13.21 4.55 -6.72
CA TYR A 143 -14.26 5.33 -7.38
C TYR A 143 -14.08 5.35 -8.90
N ILE A 144 -12.85 5.55 -9.37
CA ILE A 144 -12.52 5.52 -10.81
C ILE A 144 -12.80 4.13 -11.38
N ALA A 145 -12.35 3.08 -10.71
CA ALA A 145 -12.55 1.70 -11.16
C ALA A 145 -14.03 1.30 -11.19
N ASP A 146 -14.81 1.67 -10.16
CA ASP A 146 -16.24 1.35 -10.08
C ASP A 146 -17.03 2.11 -11.15
N THR A 147 -16.72 3.39 -11.36
CA THR A 147 -17.35 4.22 -12.41
C THR A 147 -17.08 3.67 -13.81
N ALA A 148 -15.84 3.24 -14.09
CA ALA A 148 -15.48 2.66 -15.37
C ALA A 148 -16.26 1.36 -15.65
N LEU A 149 -16.40 0.49 -14.65
CA LEU A 149 -17.13 -0.77 -14.80
C LEU A 149 -18.63 -0.56 -15.03
N ARG A 150 -19.26 0.36 -14.29
CA ARG A 150 -20.68 0.71 -14.49
C ARG A 150 -20.95 1.22 -15.91
N LYS A 151 -20.04 2.03 -16.47
CA LYS A 151 -20.16 2.52 -17.85
C LYS A 151 -20.10 1.39 -18.87
N THR A 152 -19.20 0.43 -18.69
CA THR A 152 -19.11 -0.74 -19.59
C THR A 152 -20.38 -1.60 -19.54
N GLN A 153 -20.97 -1.79 -18.36
CA GLN A 153 -22.20 -2.57 -18.21
C GLN A 153 -23.44 -1.87 -18.77
N ALA A 154 -23.47 -0.54 -18.79
CA ALA A 154 -24.58 0.23 -19.37
C ALA A 154 -24.55 0.29 -20.91
N GLN A 155 -23.44 -0.13 -21.54
CA GLN A 155 -23.22 -0.08 -22.99
C GLN A 155 -23.31 -1.46 -23.68
N GLY A 156 -23.47 -2.54 -22.92
CA GLY A 156 -23.62 -3.91 -23.44
C GLY A 156 -25.00 -4.47 -23.12
#